data_AF-A0A8I1UCN8-F1
#
_entry.id   AF-A0A8I1UCN8-F1
#
_cell.length_a   1.000
_cell.length_b   1.000
_cell.length_c   1.000
_cell.angle_alpha   90.00
_cell.angle_beta   90.00
_cell.angle_gamma   90.00
#
_symmetry.space_group_name_H-M   'P 1'
#
loop_
_entity.id
_entity.type
_entity.pdbx_description
1 polymer ?
#
loop_
_entity_poly.entity_id
_entity_poly.type
_entity_poly.pdbx_seq_one_letter_code
_entity_poly.pdbx_strand_id
1 'polypeptide(L)'
;MPEQEAQELEGRLSRLRLPVATLAKRASCDQATISMYVKGQRRMSERIARDVMSALVAEELSVLTHLARLHPQAAIESARAVSVQPPRAA
;
A
#
# COMPACT_ATOMS: atom_id res chain seq x y z
N MET A 1 -9.12 -13.02 7.08
CA MET A 1 -10.35 -13.21 6.29
C MET A 1 -10.09 -12.59 4.93
N PRO A 2 -10.24 -13.31 3.80
CA PRO A 2 -9.81 -12.83 2.47
C PRO A 2 -10.53 -11.54 2.02
N GLU A 3 -11.76 -11.34 2.47
CA GLU A 3 -12.54 -10.14 2.18
C GLU A 3 -11.99 -8.88 2.88
N GLN A 4 -11.48 -9.03 4.11
CA GLN A 4 -10.86 -7.94 4.86
C GLN A 4 -9.54 -7.49 4.21
N GLU A 5 -8.73 -8.44 3.74
CA GLU A 5 -7.48 -8.17 3.02
C GLU A 5 -7.75 -7.43 1.69
N ALA A 6 -8.82 -7.82 0.99
CA ALA A 6 -9.25 -7.18 -0.25
C ALA A 6 -9.72 -5.73 -0.02
N GLN A 7 -10.54 -5.49 1.01
CA GLN A 7 -10.99 -4.15 1.39
C GLN A 7 -9.84 -3.25 1.83
N GLU A 8 -8.87 -3.79 2.57
CA GLU A 8 -7.67 -3.03 2.97
C GLU A 8 -6.83 -2.64 1.74
N LEU A 9 -6.62 -3.57 0.81
CA LEU A 9 -5.91 -3.32 -0.44
C LEU A 9 -6.62 -2.24 -1.28
N GLU A 10 -7.94 -2.35 -1.45
CA GLU A 10 -8.74 -1.35 -2.15
C GLU A 10 -8.64 0.04 -1.50
N GLY A 11 -8.76 0.10 -0.17
CA GLY A 11 -8.64 1.33 0.60
C GLY A 11 -7.28 2.00 0.44
N ARG A 12 -6.19 1.21 0.44
CA ARG A 12 -4.83 1.73 0.21
C ARG A 12 -4.65 2.26 -1.20
N LEU A 13 -5.11 1.54 -2.21
CA LEU A 13 -5.06 2.00 -3.60
C LEU A 13 -5.80 3.33 -3.78
N SER A 14 -6.99 3.45 -3.18
CA SER A 14 -7.79 4.68 -3.21
C SER A 14 -7.09 5.86 -2.53
N ARG A 15 -6.55 5.67 -1.32
CA ARG A 15 -5.82 6.72 -0.58
C ARG A 15 -4.59 7.21 -1.34
N LEU A 16 -3.86 6.30 -1.98
CA LEU A 16 -2.66 6.63 -2.75
C LEU A 16 -2.97 7.12 -4.17
N ARG A 17 -4.25 7.07 -4.58
CA ARG A 17 -4.67 7.25 -5.99
C ARG A 17 -3.84 6.40 -6.94
N LEU A 18 -3.44 5.21 -6.48
CA LEU A 18 -2.55 4.31 -7.21
C LEU A 18 -3.38 3.44 -8.16
N PRO A 19 -3.20 3.53 -9.49
CA PRO A 19 -3.92 2.66 -10.41
C PRO A 19 -3.50 1.20 -10.22
N VAL A 20 -4.46 0.28 -10.35
CA VAL A 20 -4.21 -1.18 -10.26
C VAL A 20 -3.12 -1.63 -11.23
N ALA A 21 -3.08 -1.07 -12.44
CA ALA A 21 -2.04 -1.35 -13.43
C ALA A 21 -0.63 -0.97 -12.95
N THR A 22 -0.51 0.15 -12.22
CA THR A 22 0.77 0.61 -11.67
C THR A 22 1.22 -0.31 -10.54
N LEU A 23 0.31 -0.68 -9.63
CA LEU A 23 0.61 -1.64 -8.57
C LEU A 23 1.06 -3.00 -9.16
N ALA A 24 0.32 -3.50 -10.15
CA ALA A 24 0.64 -4.76 -10.83
C ALA A 24 2.06 -4.74 -11.44
N LYS A 25 2.40 -3.67 -12.18
CA LYS A 25 3.73 -3.48 -12.76
C LYS A 25 4.82 -3.48 -11.68
N ARG A 26 4.60 -2.80 -10.56
CA ARG A 26 5.59 -2.70 -9.47
C ARG A 26 5.74 -4.00 -8.68
N ALA A 27 4.64 -4.72 -8.47
CA ALA A 27 4.63 -6.01 -7.82
C ALA A 27 5.06 -7.18 -8.75
N SER A 28 5.52 -6.87 -9.97
CA SER A 28 5.85 -7.88 -11.00
C SER A 28 4.74 -8.93 -11.20
N CYS A 29 3.50 -8.47 -11.16
CA CYS A 29 2.29 -9.28 -11.23
C CYS A 29 1.39 -8.80 -12.38
N ASP A 30 0.56 -9.68 -12.93
CA ASP A 30 -0.39 -9.28 -13.97
C ASP A 30 -1.55 -8.48 -13.36
N GLN A 31 -2.06 -7.52 -14.14
CA GLN A 31 -3.12 -6.61 -13.69
C GLN A 31 -4.42 -7.34 -13.34
N ALA A 32 -4.74 -8.41 -14.09
CA ALA A 32 -5.95 -9.19 -13.85
C ALA A 32 -5.89 -9.88 -12.47
N THR A 33 -4.74 -10.45 -12.11
CA THR A 33 -4.49 -11.08 -10.82
C THR A 33 -4.63 -10.09 -9.66
N ILE A 34 -4.02 -8.90 -9.76
CA ILE A 34 -4.23 -7.85 -8.73
C ILE A 34 -5.71 -7.46 -8.65
N SER A 35 -6.41 -7.34 -9.78
CA SER A 35 -7.84 -7.01 -9.81
C SER A 35 -8.69 -8.07 -9.11
N MET A 36 -8.36 -9.35 -9.24
CA MET A 36 -9.04 -10.42 -8.51
C MET A 36 -8.79 -10.37 -7.00
N TYR A 37 -7.59 -9.95 -6.57
CA TYR A 37 -7.29 -9.75 -5.15
C TYR A 37 -8.08 -8.59 -4.56
N VAL A 38 -8.12 -7.45 -5.26
CA VAL A 38 -8.90 -6.26 -4.85
C VAL A 38 -10.39 -6.59 -4.72
N LYS A 39 -10.93 -7.43 -5.61
CA LYS A 39 -12.33 -7.87 -5.56
C LYS A 39 -12.60 -9.01 -4.56
N GLY A 40 -11.59 -9.48 -3.84
CA GLY A 40 -11.71 -10.64 -2.93
C GLY A 40 -12.00 -11.97 -3.63
N GLN A 41 -11.88 -12.03 -4.97
CA GLN A 41 -12.16 -13.21 -5.78
C GLN A 41 -11.06 -14.27 -5.68
N ARG A 42 -9.86 -13.89 -5.23
CA ARG A 42 -8.73 -14.79 -5.03
C ARG A 42 -7.95 -14.40 -3.79
N ARG A 43 -7.37 -15.39 -3.10
CA ARG A 43 -6.38 -15.17 -2.04
C ARG A 43 -4.98 -14.93 -2.61
N MET A 44 -4.26 -13.99 -2.01
CA MET A 44 -2.85 -13.78 -2.30
C MET A 44 -2.01 -14.93 -1.73
N SER A 45 -1.00 -15.38 -2.48
CA SER A 45 0.06 -16.18 -1.90
C SER A 45 0.98 -15.28 -1.08
N GLU A 46 1.71 -15.85 -0.13
CA GLU A 46 2.63 -15.07 0.73
C GLU A 46 3.66 -14.27 -0.09
N ARG A 47 4.20 -14.88 -1.15
CA ARG A 47 5.13 -14.20 -2.07
C ARG A 47 4.49 -12.96 -2.69
N ILE A 48 3.29 -13.12 -3.26
CA ILE A 48 2.59 -12.02 -3.93
C ILE A 48 2.18 -10.95 -2.92
N ALA A 49 1.77 -11.34 -1.72
CA ALA A 49 1.47 -10.40 -0.64
C ALA A 49 2.71 -9.56 -0.29
N ARG A 50 3.91 -10.16 -0.19
CA ARG A 50 5.16 -9.41 0.04
C ARG A 50 5.47 -8.43 -1.09
N ASP A 51 5.35 -8.86 -2.34
CA ASP A 51 5.64 -8.02 -3.51
C ASP A 51 4.66 -6.84 -3.60
N VAL A 52 3.37 -7.09 -3.36
CA VAL A 52 2.32 -6.06 -3.29
C VAL A 52 2.56 -5.08 -2.14
N MET A 53 2.87 -5.59 -0.94
CA MET A 53 3.16 -4.74 0.22
C MET A 53 4.38 -3.86 0.00
N SER A 54 5.46 -4.41 -0.58
CA SER A 54 6.66 -3.65 -0.93
C SER A 54 6.35 -2.53 -1.93
N ALA A 55 5.57 -2.82 -2.97
CA ALA A 55 5.15 -1.84 -3.96
C ALA A 55 4.29 -0.71 -3.36
N LEU A 56 3.38 -1.05 -2.44
CA LEU A 56 2.53 -0.07 -1.74
C LEU A 56 3.36 0.85 -0.82
N VAL A 57 4.28 0.28 -0.04
CA VAL A 57 5.16 1.07 0.84
C VAL A 57 6.06 2.00 0.03
N ALA A 58 6.60 1.54 -1.10
CA ALA A 58 7.40 2.39 -1.98
C ALA A 58 6.59 3.58 -2.53
N GLU A 59 5.31 3.38 -2.85
CA GLU A 59 4.43 4.47 -3.26
C GLU A 59 4.12 5.43 -2.10
N GLU A 60 3.79 4.91 -0.91
CA GLU A 60 3.58 5.72 0.31
C GLU A 60 4.79 6.60 0.62
N LEU A 61 6.00 6.04 0.55
CA LEU A 61 7.23 6.79 0.74
C LEU A 61 7.46 7.83 -0.35
N SER A 62 7.10 7.53 -1.61
CA SER A 62 7.20 8.50 -2.71
C SER A 62 6.27 9.70 -2.49
N VAL A 63 5.02 9.45 -2.08
CA VAL A 63 4.05 10.49 -1.74
C VAL A 63 4.55 11.33 -0.55
N LEU A 64 5.01 10.69 0.53
CA LEU A 64 5.54 11.41 1.69
C LEU A 64 6.78 12.24 1.34
N THR A 65 7.67 11.72 0.51
CA THR A 65 8.86 12.44 0.04
C THR A 65 8.47 13.66 -0.79
N HIS A 66 7.48 13.52 -1.68
CA HIS A 66 6.97 14.64 -2.46
C HIS A 66 6.29 15.69 -1.57
N LEU A 67 5.43 15.24 -0.65
CA LEU A 67 4.76 16.11 0.31
C LEU A 67 5.76 16.84 1.20
N ALA A 68 6.82 16.19 1.65
CA ALA A 68 7.85 16.81 2.49
C ALA A 68 8.58 17.97 1.78
N ARG A 69 8.67 17.94 0.44
CA ARG A 69 9.27 19.03 -0.33
C ARG A 69 8.34 20.26 -0.45
N LEU A 70 7.04 20.04 -0.49
CA LEU A 70 6.04 21.11 -0.71
C LEU A 70 5.47 21.65 0.61
N HIS A 71 5.19 20.75 1.55
CA HIS A 71 4.51 21.00 2.81
C HIS A 71 5.17 20.16 3.95
N PRO A 72 6.34 20.57 4.46
CA PRO A 72 7.12 19.78 5.42
C PRO A 72 6.34 19.38 6.69
N GLN A 73 5.53 20.30 7.24
CA GLN A 73 4.73 20.02 8.43
C GLN A 73 3.64 18.97 8.18
N ALA A 74 2.92 19.07 7.04
CA ALA A 74 1.91 18.09 6.66
C ALA A 74 2.51 16.69 6.43
N ALA A 75 3.76 16.62 5.91
CA ALA A 75 4.48 15.36 5.76
C ALA A 75 4.85 14.73 7.11
N ILE A 76 5.27 15.53 8.09
CA ILE A 76 5.56 15.06 9.45
C ILE A 76 4.28 14.52 10.12
N GLU A 77 3.18 15.26 10.03
CA GLU A 77 1.88 14.81 10.57
C GLU A 77 1.41 13.52 9.90
N SER A 78 1.52 13.43 8.58
CA SER A 78 1.17 12.23 7.82
C SER A 78 2.05 11.03 8.19
N ALA A 79 3.37 11.24 8.32
CA ALA A 79 4.30 10.17 8.72
C ALA A 79 4.01 9.66 10.15
N ARG A 80 3.60 10.55 11.07
CA ARG A 80 3.18 10.16 12.43
C ARG A 80 1.92 9.30 12.42
N ALA A 81 0.96 9.57 11.54
CA ALA A 81 -0.26 8.77 11.40
C ALA A 81 0.00 7.35 10.87
N VAL A 82 1.10 7.16 10.13
CA VAL A 82 1.54 5.85 9.59
C VAL A 82 2.48 5.11 10.54
N SER A 83 3.10 5.82 11.49
CA SER A 83 4.11 5.25 12.38
C SER A 83 3.47 4.23 13.34
N VAL A 84 3.79 2.95 13.11
CA VAL A 84 3.66 1.91 14.14
C VAL A 84 4.50 2.40 15.32
N GLN A 85 3.88 2.58 16.49
CA GLN A 85 4.64 2.87 17.70
C GLN A 85 5.77 1.83 17.79
N PRO A 86 7.05 2.23 17.97
CA PRO A 86 8.07 1.24 18.27
C PRO A 86 7.59 0.44 19.48
N PRO A 87 7.75 -0.90 19.51
CA PRO A 87 7.39 -1.67 20.68
C PRO A 87 8.05 -1.01 21.87
N ARG A 88 7.24 -0.60 22.87
CA ARG A 88 7.79 -0.17 24.15
C ARG A 88 8.67 -1.31 24.63
N ALA A 89 9.99 -1.09 24.66
CA ALA A 89 10.89 -1.99 25.36
C ALA A 89 10.43 -2.01 26.82
N ALA A 90 9.94 -3.16 27.26
CA ALA A 90 9.61 -3.47 28.65
C ALA A 90 10.22 -4.84 28.96
#